data_AF-A0A6N9IZC7-F1
#
_entry.id   AF-A0A6N9IZC7-F1
#
_cell.length_a   1.000
_cell.length_b   1.000
_cell.length_c   1.000
_cell.angle_alpha   90.00
_cell.angle_beta   90.00
_cell.angle_gamma   90.00
#
_symmetry.space_group_name_H-M   'P 1'
#
loop_
_entity.id
_entity.type
_entity.pdbx_description
1 polymer ?
#
loop_
_entity_poly.entity_id
_entity_poly.type
_entity_poly.pdbx_seq_one_letter_code
_entity_poly.pdbx_strand_id
1 'polypeptide(L)'
;MRIVLLTFMILLLQPIPSFAKCKQADICEMMKKMDHFSILNECPGSGTLLKECKKVSDVKLAKLPAPNFVDNGDETITDTVNKLRWFKKGTNKRMKLKDAYGFAESENFAGSSNWRLPTLPELQTLLHPEKVVNASGKRSWIHPIFDHSKAHYYWTTTKCDEVSFIEETYQGKLQKKTCHKGESAAWLVLFKVGSSLWFLIQDAKHHVWLVQDLE
;
A
#
# COMPACT_ATOMS: atom_id res chain seq x y z
N MET A 1 12.45 54.41 62.79
CA MET A 1 12.33 52.94 62.56
C MET A 1 10.91 52.68 62.08
N ARG A 2 10.56 52.16 60.90
CA ARG A 2 11.23 51.37 59.84
C ARG A 2 10.53 51.72 58.51
N ILE A 3 11.29 51.90 57.43
CA ILE A 3 10.77 52.01 56.06
C ILE A 3 10.79 50.59 55.47
N VAL A 4 9.63 50.03 55.14
CA VAL A 4 9.52 48.70 54.52
C VAL A 4 9.48 48.90 53.00
N LEU A 5 10.61 48.64 52.34
CA LEU A 5 10.70 48.49 50.89
C LEU A 5 10.15 47.11 50.51
N LEU A 6 8.94 47.07 49.96
CA LEU A 6 8.36 45.88 49.32
C LEU A 6 8.79 45.87 47.84
N THR A 7 9.81 45.07 47.55
CA THR A 7 10.32 44.80 46.20
C THR A 7 9.27 44.05 45.38
N PHE A 8 8.77 44.71 44.33
CA PHE A 8 7.85 44.14 43.34
C PHE A 8 8.63 43.19 42.42
N MET A 9 8.54 41.87 42.65
CA MET A 9 9.16 40.87 41.79
C MET A 9 8.25 40.63 40.58
N ILE A 10 8.50 41.34 39.48
CA ILE A 10 7.82 41.12 38.19
C ILE A 10 8.42 39.87 37.56
N LEU A 11 7.71 38.75 37.65
CA LEU A 11 8.01 37.51 36.93
C LEU A 11 7.66 37.71 35.45
N LEU A 12 8.66 38.04 34.63
CA LEU A 12 8.53 38.06 33.17
C LEU A 12 8.31 36.63 32.66
N LEU A 13 7.06 36.23 32.46
CA LEU A 13 6.70 35.10 31.59
C LEU A 13 7.04 35.49 30.15
N GLN A 14 8.26 35.19 29.71
CA GLN A 14 8.65 35.33 28.31
C GLN A 14 7.81 34.34 27.47
N PRO A 15 7.16 34.77 26.37
CA PRO A 15 6.50 33.84 25.46
C PRO A 15 7.56 32.92 24.86
N ILE A 16 7.36 31.61 24.99
CA ILE A 16 8.22 30.61 24.34
C ILE A 16 8.20 30.94 22.84
N PRO A 17 9.35 31.15 22.18
CA PRO A 17 9.38 31.43 20.75
C PRO A 17 8.65 30.31 20.01
N SER A 18 7.72 30.67 19.12
CA SER A 18 6.84 29.75 18.36
C SER A 18 7.61 28.61 17.68
N PHE A 19 8.89 28.82 17.37
CA PHE A 19 9.77 27.88 16.69
C PHE A 19 10.41 26.82 17.59
N ALA A 20 10.20 26.86 18.91
CA ALA A 20 10.70 25.84 19.84
C ALA A 20 10.12 24.43 19.57
N LYS A 21 9.03 24.34 18.80
CA LYS A 21 8.34 23.10 18.40
C LYS A 21 8.84 22.51 17.07
N CYS A 22 9.86 23.07 16.42
CA CYS A 22 10.28 22.59 15.09
C CYS A 22 11.36 21.50 15.15
N LYS A 23 11.29 20.60 16.13
CA LYS A 23 12.15 19.40 16.16
C LYS A 23 11.59 18.34 15.22
N GLN A 24 12.44 17.43 14.75
CA GLN A 24 12.04 16.35 13.84
C GLN A 24 10.84 15.55 14.36
N ALA A 25 10.83 15.17 15.64
CA ALA A 25 9.73 14.41 16.24
C ALA A 25 8.39 15.16 16.19
N ASP A 26 8.41 16.47 16.46
CA ASP A 26 7.24 17.34 16.42
C ASP A 26 6.74 17.52 14.99
N ILE A 27 7.65 17.75 14.04
CA ILE A 27 7.34 17.83 12.60
C ILE A 27 6.72 16.53 12.08
N CYS A 28 7.27 15.38 12.50
CA CYS A 28 6.71 14.07 12.16
C CYS A 28 5.30 13.86 12.75
N GLU A 29 5.01 14.40 13.93
CA GLU A 29 3.68 14.37 14.55
C GLU A 29 2.70 15.33 13.83
N MET A 30 3.16 16.52 13.43
CA MET A 30 2.39 17.48 12.64
C MET A 30 2.01 16.90 11.27
N MET A 31 2.92 16.16 10.62
CA MET A 31 2.65 15.45 9.36
C MET A 31 1.49 14.46 9.42
N LYS A 32 1.09 13.99 10.61
CA LYS A 32 -0.08 13.13 10.78
C LYS A 32 -1.40 13.90 10.68
N LYS A 33 -1.38 15.21 10.93
CA LYS A 33 -2.59 16.04 11.15
C LYS A 33 -2.77 17.13 10.09
N MET A 34 -1.72 17.53 9.39
CA MET A 34 -1.74 18.64 8.42
C MET A 34 -0.79 18.37 7.24
N ASP A 35 -0.98 19.12 6.15
CA ASP A 35 -0.20 18.98 4.93
C ASP A 35 1.19 19.65 5.01
N HIS A 36 2.05 19.30 4.05
CA HIS A 36 3.43 19.78 3.97
C HIS A 36 3.53 21.32 4.00
N PHE A 37 2.66 22.04 3.28
CA PHE A 37 2.75 23.50 3.19
C PHE A 37 2.32 24.16 4.50
N SER A 38 1.30 23.62 5.17
CA SER A 38 0.89 24.06 6.51
C SER A 38 2.03 23.91 7.52
N ILE A 39 2.79 22.81 7.45
CA ILE A 39 3.95 22.59 8.34
C ILE A 39 5.09 23.54 8.01
N LEU A 40 5.37 23.83 6.73
CA LEU A 40 6.38 24.81 6.35
C LEU A 40 6.03 26.24 6.80
N ASN A 41 4.74 26.56 6.91
CA ASN A 41 4.29 27.85 7.43
C ASN A 41 4.49 27.94 8.96
N GLU A 42 4.21 26.87 9.71
CA GLU A 42 4.45 26.82 11.16
C GLU A 42 5.94 26.68 11.51
N CYS A 43 6.69 25.95 10.69
CA CYS A 43 8.11 25.68 10.83
C CYS A 43 8.88 26.00 9.53
N PRO A 44 9.17 27.28 9.25
CA PRO A 44 9.97 27.68 8.10
C PRO A 44 11.35 27.04 8.13
N GLY A 45 11.82 26.52 6.99
CA GLY A 45 13.13 25.85 6.88
C GLY A 45 13.16 24.38 7.28
N SER A 46 12.03 23.79 7.72
CA SER A 46 11.93 22.36 8.08
C SER A 46 11.89 21.37 6.90
N GLY A 47 12.16 21.83 5.66
CA GLY A 47 12.03 21.01 4.45
C GLY A 47 12.85 19.71 4.46
N THR A 48 14.05 19.74 5.05
CA THR A 48 14.91 18.55 5.22
C THR A 48 14.34 17.57 6.23
N LEU A 49 13.83 18.08 7.36
CA LEU A 49 13.18 17.28 8.42
C LEU A 49 11.88 16.64 7.93
N LEU A 50 11.13 17.34 7.06
CA LEU A 50 9.95 16.78 6.40
C LEU A 50 10.29 15.58 5.51
N LYS A 51 11.48 15.57 4.87
CA LYS A 51 11.95 14.42 4.09
C LYS A 51 12.22 13.21 4.98
N GLU A 52 12.87 13.44 6.13
CA GLU A 52 13.14 12.39 7.12
C GLU A 52 11.84 11.84 7.74
N CYS A 53 10.84 12.70 7.96
CA CYS A 53 9.52 12.31 8.44
C CYS A 53 8.63 11.65 7.38
N LYS A 54 8.92 11.84 6.09
CA LYS A 54 8.05 11.40 5.00
C LYS A 54 7.89 9.87 4.93
N LYS A 55 8.74 9.08 5.60
CA LYS A 55 8.83 7.62 5.47
C LYS A 55 8.77 7.19 3.98
N VAL A 56 9.37 7.98 3.08
CA VAL A 56 9.41 7.69 1.64
C VAL A 56 10.73 6.98 1.40
N SER A 57 10.68 5.67 1.17
CA SER A 57 11.85 4.90 0.74
C SER A 57 12.19 5.27 -0.71
N ASP A 58 13.47 5.50 -1.02
CA ASP A 58 13.95 5.66 -2.41
C ASP A 58 14.01 4.30 -3.16
N VAL A 59 13.46 3.24 -2.56
CA VAL A 59 13.47 1.87 -3.09
C VAL A 59 12.41 1.77 -4.18
N LYS A 60 12.88 1.55 -5.41
CA LYS A 60 12.01 1.20 -6.54
C LYS A 60 11.47 -0.22 -6.37
N LEU A 61 10.17 -0.40 -6.63
CA LEU A 61 9.53 -1.71 -6.64
C LEU A 61 10.26 -2.65 -7.61
N ALA A 62 10.81 -3.74 -7.08
CA ALA A 62 11.37 -4.82 -7.89
C ALA A 62 10.23 -5.56 -8.61
N LYS A 63 10.33 -5.70 -9.93
CA LYS A 63 9.36 -6.45 -10.73
C LYS A 63 9.77 -7.91 -10.82
N LEU A 64 8.80 -8.80 -10.76
CA LEU A 64 9.01 -10.21 -11.05
C LEU A 64 9.13 -10.44 -12.57
N PRO A 65 9.85 -11.51 -13.00
CA PRO A 65 9.87 -11.93 -14.38
C PRO A 65 8.46 -12.32 -14.87
N ALA A 66 8.30 -12.31 -16.20
CA ALA A 66 7.04 -12.69 -16.83
C ALA A 66 6.65 -14.13 -16.41
N PRO A 67 5.41 -14.33 -15.95
CA PRO A 67 4.97 -15.63 -15.45
C PRO A 67 4.78 -16.63 -16.57
N ASN A 68 4.84 -17.92 -16.24
CA ASN A 68 4.36 -18.99 -17.13
C ASN A 68 3.30 -19.81 -16.40
N PHE A 69 2.04 -19.52 -16.72
CA PHE A 69 0.87 -20.07 -16.05
C PHE A 69 0.43 -21.41 -16.66
N VAL A 70 0.25 -22.41 -15.79
CA VAL A 70 -0.25 -23.74 -16.12
C VAL A 70 -1.46 -24.04 -15.23
N ASP A 71 -2.57 -24.44 -15.84
CA ASP A 71 -3.75 -24.90 -15.11
C ASP A 71 -3.54 -26.31 -14.58
N ASN A 72 -3.72 -26.51 -13.28
CA ASN A 72 -3.52 -27.82 -12.65
C ASN A 72 -4.75 -28.73 -12.74
N GLY A 73 -5.90 -28.22 -13.20
CA GLY A 73 -7.16 -28.99 -13.30
C GLY A 73 -7.89 -29.18 -11.97
N ASP A 74 -7.37 -28.61 -10.88
CA ASP A 74 -7.90 -28.68 -9.51
C ASP A 74 -8.38 -27.32 -8.99
N GLU A 75 -8.73 -26.41 -9.90
CA GLU A 75 -9.10 -25.01 -9.63
C GLU A 75 -7.94 -24.14 -9.10
N THR A 76 -6.70 -24.58 -9.29
CA THR A 76 -5.49 -23.77 -9.07
C THR A 76 -4.66 -23.61 -10.36
N ILE A 77 -3.84 -22.56 -10.38
CA ILE A 77 -2.95 -22.24 -11.50
C ILE A 77 -1.52 -22.07 -10.97
N THR A 78 -0.57 -22.76 -11.59
CA THR A 78 0.85 -22.70 -11.26
C THR A 78 1.56 -21.68 -12.14
N ASP A 79 2.30 -20.76 -11.53
CA ASP A 79 3.35 -19.99 -12.17
C ASP A 79 4.71 -20.69 -12.00
N THR A 80 5.16 -21.32 -13.08
CA THR A 80 6.39 -22.14 -13.09
C THR A 80 7.68 -21.31 -12.99
N VAL A 81 7.62 -20.02 -13.35
CA VAL A 81 8.77 -19.11 -13.35
C VAL A 81 8.99 -18.53 -11.96
N ASN A 82 7.93 -18.00 -11.36
CA ASN A 82 8.01 -17.36 -10.04
C ASN A 82 7.82 -18.33 -8.87
N LYS A 83 7.57 -19.62 -9.14
CA LYS A 83 7.32 -20.67 -8.12
C LYS A 83 6.13 -20.33 -7.23
N LEU A 84 5.03 -19.94 -7.86
CA LEU A 84 3.80 -19.56 -7.17
C LEU A 84 2.63 -20.43 -7.64
N ARG A 85 1.67 -20.66 -6.77
CA ARG A 85 0.39 -21.29 -7.07
C ARG A 85 -0.74 -20.37 -6.67
N TRP A 86 -1.71 -20.21 -7.55
CA TRP A 86 -2.78 -19.22 -7.46
C TRP A 86 -4.15 -19.89 -7.43
N PHE A 87 -5.10 -19.25 -6.75
CA PHE A 87 -6.51 -19.56 -6.96
C PHE A 87 -6.91 -19.25 -8.41
N LYS A 88 -7.60 -20.17 -9.09
CA LYS A 88 -8.05 -19.91 -10.46
C LYS A 88 -9.12 -18.82 -10.56
N LYS A 89 -10.04 -18.83 -9.58
CA LYS A 89 -11.24 -17.96 -9.58
C LYS A 89 -11.16 -16.78 -8.62
N GLY A 90 -10.02 -16.53 -7.96
CA GLY A 90 -9.90 -15.51 -6.91
C GLY A 90 -10.99 -15.63 -5.82
N THR A 91 -11.21 -14.56 -5.04
CA THR A 91 -12.27 -14.54 -4.00
C THR A 91 -13.32 -13.48 -4.27
N ASN A 92 -14.60 -13.88 -4.21
CA ASN A 92 -15.73 -12.95 -4.39
C ASN A 92 -16.04 -12.08 -3.16
N LYS A 93 -15.43 -12.38 -2.00
CA LYS A 93 -15.63 -11.68 -0.74
C LYS A 93 -14.81 -10.39 -0.71
N ARG A 94 -15.39 -9.34 -0.11
CA ARG A 94 -14.70 -8.09 0.22
C ARG A 94 -14.48 -8.01 1.71
N MET A 95 -13.25 -7.74 2.14
CA MET A 95 -12.90 -7.72 3.55
C MET A 95 -11.84 -6.66 3.85
N LYS A 96 -11.70 -6.28 5.12
CA LYS A 96 -10.60 -5.41 5.55
C LYS A 96 -9.30 -6.18 5.45
N LEU A 97 -8.18 -5.48 5.27
CA LEU A 97 -6.88 -6.15 5.11
C LEU A 97 -6.54 -7.07 6.29
N LYS A 98 -6.87 -6.68 7.53
CA LYS A 98 -6.67 -7.53 8.72
C LYS A 98 -7.45 -8.85 8.63
N ASP A 99 -8.71 -8.77 8.21
CA ASP A 99 -9.56 -9.96 8.06
C ASP A 99 -9.08 -10.82 6.88
N ALA A 100 -8.46 -10.19 5.87
CA ALA A 100 -7.87 -10.88 4.72
C ALA A 100 -6.68 -11.76 5.10
N TYR A 101 -5.84 -11.32 6.05
CA TYR A 101 -4.77 -12.16 6.60
C TYR A 101 -5.36 -13.40 7.29
N GLY A 102 -6.31 -13.23 8.20
CA GLY A 102 -6.94 -14.36 8.89
C GLY A 102 -7.72 -15.29 7.95
N PHE A 103 -8.33 -14.75 6.89
CA PHE A 103 -8.97 -15.55 5.86
C PHE A 103 -7.95 -16.41 5.10
N ALA A 104 -6.81 -15.84 4.72
CA ALA A 104 -5.76 -16.59 4.02
C ALA A 104 -5.18 -17.72 4.90
N GLU A 105 -4.87 -17.41 6.15
CA GLU A 105 -4.28 -18.37 7.11
C GLU A 105 -5.19 -19.56 7.43
N SER A 106 -6.51 -19.37 7.37
CA SER A 106 -7.50 -20.42 7.67
C SER A 106 -7.95 -21.23 6.45
N GLU A 107 -7.52 -20.84 5.25
CA GLU A 107 -7.95 -21.48 4.02
C GLU A 107 -7.20 -22.79 3.77
N ASN A 108 -7.93 -23.82 3.33
CA ASN A 108 -7.40 -25.17 3.06
C ASN A 108 -7.81 -25.67 1.67
N PHE A 109 -7.96 -24.75 0.74
CA PHE A 109 -8.43 -25.01 -0.62
C PHE A 109 -7.49 -25.95 -1.40
N ALA A 110 -8.08 -26.76 -2.28
CA ALA A 110 -7.37 -27.73 -3.12
C ALA A 110 -6.44 -28.70 -2.33
N GLY A 111 -6.83 -29.02 -1.09
CA GLY A 111 -6.07 -29.94 -0.22
C GLY A 111 -4.74 -29.37 0.29
N SER A 112 -4.52 -28.07 0.15
CA SER A 112 -3.29 -27.38 0.53
C SER A 112 -3.59 -26.32 1.59
N SER A 113 -2.72 -26.23 2.59
CA SER A 113 -2.69 -25.13 3.58
C SER A 113 -1.64 -24.09 3.17
N ASN A 114 -1.39 -23.07 4.00
CA ASN A 114 -0.37 -22.03 3.76
C ASN A 114 -0.70 -21.05 2.62
N TRP A 115 -1.98 -20.83 2.36
CA TRP A 115 -2.40 -19.73 1.50
C TRP A 115 -2.11 -18.39 2.17
N ARG A 116 -1.63 -17.44 1.37
CA ARG A 116 -1.32 -16.08 1.82
C ARG A 116 -1.85 -15.02 0.87
N LEU A 117 -1.83 -13.79 1.34
CA LEU A 117 -2.00 -12.64 0.46
C LEU A 117 -0.73 -12.43 -0.40
N PRO A 118 -0.89 -11.99 -1.65
CA PRO A 118 0.23 -11.72 -2.53
C PRO A 118 0.85 -10.37 -2.20
N THR A 119 2.13 -10.24 -2.50
CA THR A 119 2.80 -8.95 -2.61
C THR A 119 2.36 -8.23 -3.89
N LEU A 120 2.65 -6.93 -3.99
CA LEU A 120 2.34 -6.15 -5.19
C LEU A 120 3.02 -6.70 -6.46
N PRO A 121 4.32 -7.03 -6.48
CA PRO A 121 4.97 -7.61 -7.66
C PRO A 121 4.32 -8.91 -8.11
N GLU A 122 3.97 -9.80 -7.17
CA GLU A 122 3.32 -11.07 -7.45
C GLU A 122 1.96 -10.85 -8.10
N LEU A 123 1.10 -10.01 -7.48
CA LEU A 123 -0.23 -9.78 -8.03
C LEU A 123 -0.20 -9.06 -9.38
N GLN A 124 0.82 -8.22 -9.63
CA GLN A 124 1.04 -7.58 -10.92
C GLN A 124 1.34 -8.59 -12.03
N THR A 125 1.89 -9.77 -11.74
CA THR A 125 2.13 -10.81 -12.78
C THR A 125 0.85 -11.32 -13.42
N LEU A 126 -0.30 -11.22 -12.72
CA LEU A 126 -1.60 -11.62 -13.26
C LEU A 126 -2.13 -10.62 -14.30
N LEU A 127 -1.51 -9.44 -14.44
CA LEU A 127 -1.89 -8.46 -15.44
C LEU A 127 -1.51 -8.91 -16.84
N HIS A 128 -2.50 -8.99 -17.72
CA HIS A 128 -2.28 -9.16 -19.14
C HIS A 128 -1.87 -7.81 -19.78
N PRO A 129 -0.95 -7.78 -20.76
CA PRO A 129 -0.52 -6.54 -21.43
C PRO A 129 -1.63 -5.81 -22.19
N GLU A 130 -2.72 -6.50 -22.50
CA GLU A 130 -3.89 -5.98 -23.18
C GLU A 130 -5.18 -6.39 -22.47
N LYS A 131 -6.25 -5.63 -22.71
CA LYS A 131 -7.57 -5.95 -22.17
C LYS A 131 -8.21 -7.10 -22.94
N VAL A 132 -8.30 -8.26 -22.31
CA VAL A 132 -8.80 -9.52 -22.91
C VAL A 132 -10.12 -9.96 -22.29
N VAL A 133 -10.85 -10.81 -23.01
CA VAL A 133 -12.00 -11.55 -22.46
C VAL A 133 -11.45 -12.78 -21.76
N ASN A 134 -11.71 -12.92 -20.47
CA ASN A 134 -11.30 -14.12 -19.73
C ASN A 134 -12.37 -15.23 -19.79
N ALA A 135 -12.09 -16.38 -19.17
CA ALA A 135 -12.99 -17.53 -19.13
C ALA A 135 -14.42 -17.21 -18.63
N SER A 136 -14.59 -16.19 -17.78
CA SER A 136 -15.90 -15.74 -17.30
C SER A 136 -16.72 -14.91 -18.31
N GLY A 137 -16.16 -14.64 -19.50
CA GLY A 137 -16.78 -13.80 -20.53
C GLY A 137 -16.68 -12.29 -20.26
N LYS A 138 -15.89 -11.87 -19.27
CA LYS A 138 -15.72 -10.44 -18.90
C LYS A 138 -14.42 -9.88 -19.46
N ARG A 139 -14.47 -8.65 -19.98
CA ARG A 139 -13.27 -7.91 -20.43
C ARG A 139 -12.52 -7.31 -19.25
N SER A 140 -11.28 -7.73 -19.06
CA SER A 140 -10.40 -7.25 -17.98
C SER A 140 -8.94 -7.31 -18.41
N TRP A 141 -8.06 -6.79 -17.57
CA TRP A 141 -6.61 -6.93 -17.72
C TRP A 141 -6.07 -8.15 -16.97
N ILE A 142 -6.91 -9.14 -16.66
CA ILE A 142 -6.49 -10.39 -16.02
C ILE A 142 -6.03 -11.35 -17.12
N HIS A 143 -4.92 -12.06 -16.90
CA HIS A 143 -4.47 -13.13 -17.79
C HIS A 143 -5.61 -14.14 -18.06
N PRO A 144 -5.87 -14.53 -19.32
CA PRO A 144 -7.12 -15.19 -19.71
C PRO A 144 -7.34 -16.59 -19.10
N ILE A 145 -6.26 -17.23 -18.62
CA ILE A 145 -6.30 -18.53 -17.93
C ILE A 145 -7.05 -18.47 -16.59
N PHE A 146 -7.10 -17.30 -15.95
CA PHE A 146 -7.85 -17.12 -14.71
C PHE A 146 -9.33 -16.90 -14.99
N ASP A 147 -10.17 -17.71 -14.35
CA ASP A 147 -11.63 -17.62 -14.45
C ASP A 147 -12.19 -16.68 -13.38
N HIS A 148 -11.93 -15.39 -13.56
CA HIS A 148 -12.31 -14.41 -12.56
C HIS A 148 -13.31 -13.37 -13.09
N SER A 149 -14.54 -13.43 -12.59
CA SER A 149 -15.64 -12.57 -13.08
C SER A 149 -15.58 -11.11 -12.62
N LYS A 150 -14.80 -10.79 -11.57
CA LYS A 150 -14.78 -9.47 -10.91
C LYS A 150 -13.40 -8.82 -10.99
N ALA A 151 -13.15 -8.06 -12.06
CA ALA A 151 -11.90 -7.32 -12.24
C ALA A 151 -11.79 -6.07 -11.34
N HIS A 152 -12.02 -6.17 -10.03
CA HIS A 152 -12.02 -5.05 -9.10
C HIS A 152 -10.65 -4.82 -8.44
N TYR A 153 -10.63 -4.12 -7.31
CA TYR A 153 -9.46 -3.88 -6.46
C TYR A 153 -9.15 -5.11 -5.61
N TYR A 154 -7.89 -5.52 -5.63
CA TYR A 154 -7.37 -6.66 -4.87
C TYR A 154 -6.29 -6.22 -3.90
N TRP A 155 -6.42 -6.67 -2.66
CA TRP A 155 -5.41 -6.42 -1.63
C TRP A 155 -4.07 -7.05 -1.98
N THR A 156 -3.01 -6.35 -1.62
CA THR A 156 -1.65 -6.89 -1.53
C THR A 156 -1.12 -6.67 -0.12
N THR A 157 -0.07 -7.38 0.26
CA THR A 157 0.63 -7.17 1.52
C THR A 157 1.55 -5.96 1.50
N THR A 158 1.94 -5.48 0.30
CA THR A 158 2.90 -4.40 0.13
C THR A 158 2.32 -3.06 0.58
N LYS A 159 2.90 -2.52 1.66
CA LYS A 159 2.50 -1.24 2.24
C LYS A 159 3.27 -0.05 1.63
N CYS A 160 2.80 1.16 1.92
CA CYS A 160 3.43 2.36 1.39
C CYS A 160 4.75 2.74 2.07
N ASP A 161 5.03 2.24 3.27
CA ASP A 161 6.33 2.40 3.93
C ASP A 161 7.40 1.48 3.33
N GLU A 162 7.01 0.29 2.86
CA GLU A 162 7.89 -0.58 2.08
C GLU A 162 8.19 0.04 0.71
N VAL A 163 7.13 0.43 -0.02
CA VAL A 163 7.21 0.97 -1.37
C VAL A 163 6.46 2.30 -1.42
N SER A 164 7.19 3.40 -1.38
CA SER A 164 6.60 4.73 -1.33
C SER A 164 6.18 5.26 -2.70
N PHE A 165 6.69 4.69 -3.79
CA PHE A 165 6.27 5.01 -5.14
C PHE A 165 6.38 3.81 -6.07
N ILE A 166 5.58 3.83 -7.13
CA ILE A 166 5.66 2.88 -8.24
C ILE A 166 5.71 3.63 -9.56
N GLU A 167 6.36 3.00 -10.53
CA GLU A 167 6.43 3.47 -11.91
C GLU A 167 5.83 2.40 -12.82
N GLU A 168 4.72 2.72 -13.48
CA GLU A 168 4.04 1.83 -14.41
C GLU A 168 3.66 2.57 -15.69
N THR A 169 3.65 1.82 -16.81
CA THR A 169 3.11 2.34 -18.06
C THR A 169 1.61 2.12 -18.05
N TYR A 170 0.85 3.21 -18.05
CA TYR A 170 -0.60 3.18 -18.12
C TYR A 170 -1.07 3.97 -19.32
N GLN A 171 -1.85 3.32 -20.21
CA GLN A 171 -2.32 3.91 -21.46
C GLN A 171 -1.19 4.51 -22.32
N GLY A 172 -0.07 3.78 -22.43
CA GLY A 172 1.10 4.21 -23.21
C GLY A 172 1.93 5.35 -22.59
N LYS A 173 1.59 5.79 -21.37
CA LYS A 173 2.33 6.84 -20.66
C LYS A 173 2.96 6.27 -19.40
N LEU A 174 4.24 6.59 -19.19
CA LEU A 174 4.90 6.30 -17.92
C LEU A 174 4.29 7.20 -16.83
N GLN A 175 3.79 6.59 -15.76
CA GLN A 175 3.22 7.28 -14.62
C GLN A 175 3.97 6.91 -13.35
N LYS A 176 4.32 7.93 -12.56
CA LYS A 176 4.83 7.76 -11.21
C LYS A 176 3.71 8.01 -10.21
N LYS A 177 3.34 6.98 -9.45
CA LYS A 177 2.35 7.08 -8.37
C LYS A 177 3.06 7.01 -7.06
N THR A 178 2.77 7.97 -6.18
CA THR A 178 3.45 8.10 -4.89
C THR A 178 2.44 7.94 -3.76
N CYS A 179 2.84 7.27 -2.70
CA CYS A 179 2.10 7.10 -1.47
C CYS A 179 2.86 7.71 -0.30
N HIS A 180 2.17 8.52 0.50
CA HIS A 180 2.74 9.23 1.65
C HIS A 180 2.08 8.82 2.97
N LYS A 181 1.48 7.63 3.00
CA LYS A 181 0.67 7.15 4.12
C LYS A 181 1.38 6.09 4.96
N GLY A 182 2.61 5.71 4.61
CA GLY A 182 3.39 4.71 5.33
C GLY A 182 2.60 3.43 5.57
N GLU A 183 2.68 2.89 6.79
CA GLU A 183 2.01 1.64 7.19
C GLU A 183 0.47 1.69 7.18
N SER A 184 -0.13 2.89 7.12
CA SER A 184 -1.59 3.06 7.16
C SER A 184 -2.27 2.80 5.81
N ALA A 185 -1.49 2.62 4.74
CA ALA A 185 -1.99 2.33 3.41
C ALA A 185 -1.25 1.14 2.79
N ALA A 186 -1.97 0.41 1.95
CA ALA A 186 -1.42 -0.69 1.16
C ALA A 186 -1.68 -0.45 -0.33
N TRP A 187 -0.81 -1.01 -1.16
CA TRP A 187 -1.00 -1.05 -2.60
C TRP A 187 -1.98 -2.15 -3.00
N LEU A 188 -2.65 -1.93 -4.12
CA LEU A 188 -3.66 -2.80 -4.70
C LEU A 188 -3.50 -2.81 -6.21
N VAL A 189 -3.97 -3.90 -6.82
CA VAL A 189 -4.13 -4.00 -8.27
C VAL A 189 -5.59 -3.87 -8.64
N LEU A 190 -5.90 -2.98 -9.59
CA LEU A 190 -7.22 -2.80 -10.18
C LEU A 190 -7.26 -3.43 -11.58
N PHE A 191 -7.78 -4.64 -11.69
CA PHE A 191 -7.79 -5.39 -12.95
C PHE A 191 -8.75 -4.85 -14.02
N LYS A 192 -9.76 -4.05 -13.66
CA LYS A 192 -10.69 -3.43 -14.63
C LYS A 192 -9.96 -2.45 -15.54
N VAL A 193 -8.92 -1.83 -14.98
CA VAL A 193 -8.15 -0.73 -15.57
C VAL A 193 -6.73 -1.17 -15.90
N GLY A 194 -6.20 -2.21 -15.25
CA GLY A 194 -4.86 -2.75 -15.50
C GLY A 194 -3.78 -1.90 -14.83
N SER A 195 -4.03 -1.49 -13.58
CA SER A 195 -3.26 -0.43 -12.95
C SER A 195 -3.21 -0.60 -11.43
N SER A 196 -2.14 -0.11 -10.81
CA SER A 196 -1.94 -0.25 -9.36
C SER A 196 -2.22 1.07 -8.62
N LEU A 197 -2.84 1.00 -7.45
CA LEU A 197 -3.31 2.15 -6.66
C LEU A 197 -3.14 1.84 -5.17
N TRP A 198 -3.08 2.85 -4.31
CA TRP A 198 -3.02 2.65 -2.86
C TRP A 198 -4.30 3.13 -2.18
N PHE A 199 -4.67 2.48 -1.08
CA PHE A 199 -5.82 2.86 -0.25
C PHE A 199 -5.46 2.79 1.23
N LEU A 200 -6.14 3.61 2.04
CA LEU A 200 -6.07 3.53 3.49
C LEU A 200 -6.67 2.20 3.96
N ILE A 201 -5.93 1.48 4.81
CA ILE A 201 -6.27 0.12 5.23
C ILE A 201 -7.58 0.09 6.06
N GLN A 202 -7.85 1.15 6.81
CA GLN A 202 -8.99 1.20 7.75
C GLN A 202 -10.33 1.52 7.06
N ASP A 203 -10.29 2.20 5.92
CA ASP A 203 -11.47 2.83 5.31
C ASP A 203 -12.11 2.00 4.19
N ALA A 204 -11.52 0.85 3.85
CA ALA A 204 -11.96 0.08 2.69
C ALA A 204 -12.03 -1.43 2.92
N LYS A 205 -12.95 -2.05 2.20
CA LYS A 205 -13.02 -3.50 2.00
C LYS A 205 -12.77 -3.79 0.52
N HIS A 206 -11.75 -4.58 0.22
CA HIS A 206 -11.39 -4.98 -1.15
C HIS A 206 -11.38 -6.49 -1.30
N HIS A 207 -11.27 -6.94 -2.54
CA HIS A 207 -11.20 -8.36 -2.86
C HIS A 207 -9.84 -8.93 -2.50
N VAL A 208 -9.76 -10.25 -2.45
CA VAL A 208 -8.56 -11.00 -2.11
C VAL A 208 -8.33 -12.06 -3.18
N TRP A 209 -7.07 -12.24 -3.54
CA TRP A 209 -6.63 -13.32 -4.42
C TRP A 209 -5.51 -14.05 -3.71
N LEU A 210 -5.73 -15.31 -3.32
CA LEU A 210 -4.74 -16.05 -2.56
C LEU A 210 -3.68 -16.66 -3.47
N VAL A 211 -2.46 -16.67 -2.94
CA VAL A 211 -1.27 -17.27 -3.53
C VAL A 211 -0.61 -18.17 -2.50
N GLN A 212 0.14 -19.15 -2.99
CA GLN A 212 0.97 -20.04 -2.20
C GLN A 212 2.33 -20.15 -2.89
N ASP A 213 3.41 -20.22 -2.11
CA ASP A 213 4.74 -20.53 -2.62
C ASP A 213 4.84 -22.03 -2.95
N LEU A 214 5.53 -22.35 -4.04
CA LEU A 214 5.88 -23.72 -4.40
C LEU A 214 7.32 -23.99 -3.95
N GLU A 215 7.50 -25.13 -3.27
CA GLU A 215 8.83 -25.65 -2.91
C GLU A 215 9.63 -26.09 -4.15
#